data_AF-A0A7K2MQD0-F1
#
_entry.id   AF-A0A7K2MQD0-F1
#
_cell.length_a   1.000
_cell.length_b   1.000
_cell.length_c   1.000
_cell.angle_alpha   90.00
_cell.angle_beta   90.00
_cell.angle_gamma   90.00
#
_symmetry.space_group_name_H-M   'P 1'
#
loop_
_entity.id
_entity.type
_entity.pdbx_description
1 polymer ?
#
loop_
_entity_poly.entity_id
_entity_poly.type
_entity_poly.pdbx_seq_one_letter_code
_entity_poly.pdbx_strand_id
1 'polypeptide(L)'
;MRHTEKPGTETAPKTRLRWWTELPLIVLVYACYSAGRLLVRGDVADAVDHGLAILDIEKALFLNAEHPLNRLFTREPWIGVPADFWYASLHYLVTPAILIWLFRSRAVRYRAARTWLMTSTFIGLIGFTLLPTCPPRLLDASHGFVDTMAQYSSYGWWGGAASAPRGMGGMTNQYAAMPSLHVGWALWCGVMLWRYGGTRAAKVVAVVYPLGTTIVVMGTANHYFLDAVAGAAVMGAGLLLTPFVLRTAQRLRSRLPARLAPAGTASGDAP
;
A
#
# COMPACT_ATOMS: atom_id res chain seq x y z
N MET A 1 25.12 28.51 -53.66
CA MET A 1 24.05 28.50 -52.64
C MET A 1 24.24 27.25 -51.77
N ARG A 2 24.73 27.41 -50.53
CA ARG A 2 24.90 26.29 -49.58
C ARG A 2 23.56 26.05 -48.86
N HIS A 3 23.02 24.85 -49.00
CA HIS A 3 21.88 24.40 -48.20
C HIS A 3 22.32 24.22 -46.74
N THR A 4 21.81 25.06 -45.84
CA THR A 4 21.91 24.85 -44.40
C THR A 4 20.81 23.89 -43.97
N GLU A 5 21.19 22.63 -43.76
CA GLU A 5 20.38 21.60 -43.10
C GLU A 5 20.10 22.04 -41.66
N LYS A 6 18.82 22.08 -41.26
CA LYS A 6 18.43 22.34 -39.87
C LYS A 6 18.71 21.09 -39.04
N PRO A 7 19.32 21.18 -37.85
CA PRO A 7 19.51 20.01 -37.00
C PRO A 7 18.14 19.46 -36.60
N GLY A 8 17.90 18.20 -36.93
CA GLY A 8 16.70 17.49 -36.49
C GLY A 8 16.63 17.50 -34.97
N THR A 9 15.55 18.07 -34.43
CA THR A 9 15.14 17.85 -33.04
C THR A 9 14.94 16.35 -32.85
N GLU A 10 15.95 15.68 -32.33
CA GLU A 10 15.90 14.28 -31.93
C GLU A 10 14.88 14.19 -30.78
N THR A 11 13.63 13.88 -31.13
CA THR A 11 12.58 13.68 -30.13
C THR A 11 12.96 12.46 -29.31
N ALA A 12 13.43 12.69 -28.08
CA ALA A 12 13.76 11.65 -27.13
C ALA A 12 12.65 10.58 -27.13
N PRO A 13 12.98 9.29 -27.30
CA PRO A 13 11.98 8.25 -27.47
C PRO A 13 11.04 8.24 -26.26
N LYS A 14 9.77 8.57 -26.50
CA LYS A 14 8.70 8.45 -25.50
C LYS A 14 8.65 6.99 -25.08
N THR A 15 9.13 6.70 -23.87
CA THR A 15 9.11 5.35 -23.30
C THR A 15 7.63 4.94 -23.16
N ARG A 16 7.11 4.20 -24.14
CA ARG A 16 5.70 3.74 -24.10
C ARG A 16 5.57 2.70 -23.01
N LEU A 17 5.00 3.12 -21.87
CA LEU A 17 4.58 2.22 -20.82
C LEU A 17 3.49 1.29 -21.37
N ARG A 18 3.71 0.00 -21.20
CA ARG A 18 2.86 -1.07 -21.71
C ARG A 18 2.03 -1.59 -20.54
N TRP A 19 0.73 -1.30 -20.52
CA TRP A 19 -0.16 -1.65 -19.40
C TRP A 19 -0.18 -3.16 -19.10
N TRP A 20 0.04 -4.01 -20.11
CA TRP A 20 0.17 -5.46 -19.92
C TRP A 20 1.39 -5.89 -19.08
N THR A 21 2.38 -5.02 -18.84
CA THR A 21 3.47 -5.29 -17.87
C THR A 21 3.06 -5.06 -16.41
N GLU A 22 1.83 -4.58 -16.16
CA GLU A 22 1.25 -4.43 -14.83
C GLU A 22 0.57 -5.73 -14.36
N LEU A 23 0.01 -6.52 -15.30
CA LEU A 23 -0.70 -7.77 -15.01
C LEU A 23 0.15 -8.82 -14.26
N PRO A 24 1.40 -9.13 -14.65
CA PRO A 24 2.22 -10.10 -13.92
C PRO A 24 2.55 -9.65 -12.49
N LEU A 25 2.53 -8.33 -12.25
CA LEU A 25 2.87 -7.75 -10.97
C LEU A 25 1.67 -7.79 -10.01
N ILE A 26 0.46 -7.55 -10.53
CA ILE A 26 -0.79 -7.78 -9.80
C ILE A 26 -0.90 -9.26 -9.45
N VAL A 27 -0.62 -10.15 -10.41
CA VAL A 27 -0.60 -11.60 -10.18
C VAL A 27 0.47 -11.99 -9.15
N LEU A 28 1.66 -11.40 -9.18
CA LEU A 28 2.71 -11.66 -8.19
C LEU A 28 2.31 -11.20 -6.79
N VAL A 29 1.76 -9.99 -6.66
CA VAL A 29 1.28 -9.48 -5.36
C VAL A 29 0.13 -10.35 -4.84
N TYR A 30 -0.81 -10.72 -5.71
CA TYR A 30 -1.91 -11.61 -5.37
C TYR A 30 -1.41 -13.01 -4.97
N ALA A 31 -0.41 -13.54 -5.67
CA ALA A 31 0.21 -14.83 -5.37
C ALA A 31 1.00 -14.77 -4.05
N CYS A 32 1.75 -13.71 -3.78
CA CYS A 32 2.45 -13.52 -2.51
C CYS A 32 1.47 -13.36 -1.34
N TYR A 33 0.37 -12.62 -1.53
CA TYR A 33 -0.71 -12.51 -0.55
C TYR A 33 -1.38 -13.87 -0.29
N SER A 34 -1.67 -14.62 -1.36
CA SER A 34 -2.27 -15.95 -1.27
C SER A 34 -1.33 -16.97 -0.64
N ALA A 35 -0.02 -16.89 -0.91
CA ALA A 35 1.01 -17.75 -0.33
C ALA A 35 1.24 -17.43 1.15
N GLY A 36 1.27 -16.15 1.54
CA GLY A 36 1.30 -15.74 2.95
C GLY A 36 0.11 -16.31 3.72
N ARG A 37 -1.09 -16.31 3.13
CA ARG A 37 -2.29 -16.92 3.73
C ARG A 37 -2.19 -18.44 3.92
N LEU A 38 -1.49 -19.14 3.04
CA LEU A 38 -1.29 -20.60 3.15
C LEU A 38 -0.22 -20.97 4.19
N LEU A 39 0.76 -20.09 4.38
CA LEU A 39 1.86 -20.26 5.33
C LEU A 39 1.49 -19.81 6.75
N VAL A 40 0.61 -18.81 6.88
CA VAL A 40 0.06 -18.35 8.17
C VAL A 40 -1.11 -19.25 8.56
N ARG A 41 -0.79 -20.48 8.98
CA ARG A 41 -1.54 -21.17 10.04
C ARG A 41 -0.80 -20.96 11.36
N GLY A 42 -0.51 -19.69 11.68
CA GLY A 42 0.01 -19.33 12.99
C GLY A 42 -1.06 -19.57 14.04
N ASP A 43 -0.66 -19.99 15.25
CA ASP A 43 -1.58 -20.14 16.36
C ASP A 43 -2.20 -18.78 16.69
N VAL A 44 -3.52 -18.74 16.87
CA VAL A 44 -4.22 -17.51 17.24
C VAL A 44 -3.69 -16.97 18.57
N ALA A 45 -3.25 -17.88 19.46
CA ALA A 45 -2.62 -17.53 20.73
C ALA A 45 -1.36 -16.66 20.52
N ASP A 46 -0.43 -17.08 19.65
CA ASP A 46 0.79 -16.32 19.36
C ASP A 46 0.48 -14.91 18.84
N ALA A 47 -0.54 -14.78 17.99
CA ALA A 47 -0.95 -13.48 17.46
C ALA A 47 -1.51 -12.56 18.56
N VAL A 48 -2.28 -13.11 19.49
CA VAL A 48 -2.80 -12.37 20.65
C VAL A 48 -1.64 -11.93 21.55
N ASP A 49 -0.69 -12.82 21.84
CA ASP A 49 0.48 -12.49 22.67
C ASP A 49 1.33 -11.37 22.05
N HIS A 50 1.55 -11.39 20.72
CA HIS A 50 2.21 -10.28 20.04
C HIS A 50 1.42 -8.96 20.14
N GLY A 51 0.09 -9.01 20.02
CA GLY A 51 -0.76 -7.83 20.17
C GLY A 51 -0.70 -7.25 21.59
N LEU A 52 -0.75 -8.10 22.61
CA LEU A 52 -0.61 -7.70 24.01
C LEU A 52 0.79 -7.14 24.31
N ALA A 53 1.84 -7.76 23.77
CA ALA A 53 3.21 -7.26 23.92
C ALA A 53 3.37 -5.85 23.33
N ILE A 54 2.78 -5.57 22.17
CA ILE A 54 2.77 -4.22 21.58
C ILE A 54 2.02 -3.25 22.48
N LEU A 55 0.82 -3.62 22.94
CA LEU A 55 0.01 -2.79 23.83
C LEU A 55 0.74 -2.47 25.14
N ASP A 56 1.46 -3.43 25.71
CA ASP A 56 2.23 -3.23 26.94
C ASP A 56 3.47 -2.35 26.72
N ILE A 57 4.15 -2.48 25.59
CA ILE A 57 5.22 -1.55 25.18
C ILE A 57 4.67 -0.13 25.05
N GLU A 58 3.53 0.04 24.38
CA GLU A 58 2.92 1.36 24.20
C GLU A 58 2.51 1.99 25.52
N LYS A 59 1.89 1.22 26.43
CA LYS A 59 1.59 1.65 27.80
C LYS A 59 2.87 2.06 28.55
N ALA A 60 3.94 1.28 28.45
CA ALA A 60 5.22 1.60 29.07
C ALA A 60 5.86 2.88 28.51
N LEU A 61 5.61 3.20 27.24
CA LEU A 61 6.03 4.44 26.58
C LEU A 61 5.02 5.59 26.76
N PHE A 62 3.94 5.40 27.52
CA PHE A 62 2.84 6.35 27.68
C PHE A 62 2.15 6.74 26.36
N LEU A 63 2.23 5.87 25.36
CA LEU A 63 1.51 5.98 24.10
C LEU A 63 0.16 5.29 24.28
N ASN A 64 -0.91 6.08 24.42
CA ASN A 64 -2.26 5.55 24.55
C ASN A 64 -3.26 6.39 23.75
N ALA A 65 -2.91 6.71 22.51
CA ALA A 65 -3.75 7.52 21.63
C ALA A 65 -4.95 6.74 21.10
N GLU A 66 -4.78 5.43 20.88
CA GLU A 66 -5.80 4.51 20.40
C GLU A 66 -7.02 4.35 21.31
N HIS A 67 -6.87 4.23 22.64
CA HIS A 67 -8.04 4.11 23.53
C HIS A 67 -8.99 5.31 23.48
N PRO A 68 -8.53 6.57 23.69
CA PRO A 68 -9.41 7.73 23.64
C PRO A 68 -9.96 7.96 22.22
N LEU A 69 -9.19 7.68 21.16
CA LEU A 69 -9.67 7.76 19.79
C LEU A 69 -10.77 6.74 19.52
N ASN A 70 -10.57 5.49 19.94
CA ASN A 70 -11.56 4.44 19.75
C ASN A 70 -12.85 4.74 20.52
N ARG A 71 -12.75 5.14 21.78
CA ARG A 71 -13.93 5.61 22.53
C ARG A 71 -14.66 6.76 21.85
N LEU A 72 -13.94 7.73 21.28
CA LEU A 72 -14.55 8.83 20.55
C LEU A 72 -15.34 8.34 19.33
N PHE A 73 -14.76 7.43 18.53
CA PHE A 73 -15.37 6.95 17.29
C PHE A 73 -16.56 6.01 17.57
N THR A 74 -16.45 5.21 18.63
CA THR A 74 -17.54 4.36 19.13
C THR A 74 -18.70 5.18 19.69
N ARG A 75 -18.42 6.30 20.37
CA ARG A 75 -19.44 7.15 21.00
C ARG A 75 -20.14 8.07 20.00
N GLU A 76 -19.41 8.58 19.01
CA GLU A 76 -19.86 9.63 18.10
C GLU A 76 -20.01 9.08 16.66
N PRO A 77 -21.20 8.59 16.26
CA PRO A 77 -21.40 7.95 14.96
C PRO A 77 -21.06 8.85 13.76
N TRP A 78 -21.19 10.17 13.90
CA TRP A 78 -20.87 11.12 12.84
C TRP A 78 -19.37 11.21 12.54
N ILE A 79 -18.50 10.72 13.43
CA ILE A 79 -17.06 10.50 13.17
C ILE A 79 -16.80 9.02 12.84
N GLY A 80 -17.38 8.10 13.62
CA GLY A 80 -17.15 6.67 13.50
C GLY A 80 -17.55 6.10 12.14
N VAL A 81 -18.76 6.39 11.66
CA VAL A 81 -19.25 5.87 10.37
C VAL A 81 -18.38 6.37 9.20
N PRO A 82 -18.09 7.68 9.05
CA PRO A 82 -17.16 8.13 8.00
C PRO A 82 -15.76 7.54 8.12
N ALA A 83 -15.25 7.33 9.33
CA ALA A 83 -13.95 6.70 9.55
C ALA A 83 -13.91 5.24 9.08
N ASP A 84 -14.97 4.48 9.34
CA ASP A 84 -15.08 3.10 8.85
C ASP A 84 -15.15 3.05 7.31
N PHE A 85 -15.90 3.97 6.68
CA PHE A 85 -15.88 4.12 5.22
C PHE A 85 -14.50 4.50 4.68
N TRP A 86 -13.81 5.41 5.37
CA TRP A 86 -12.45 5.82 5.03
C TRP A 86 -11.50 4.62 5.05
N TYR A 87 -11.53 3.85 6.14
CA TYR A 87 -10.73 2.65 6.34
C TYR A 87 -11.04 1.60 5.26
N ALA A 88 -12.32 1.30 5.03
CA ALA A 88 -12.75 0.28 4.08
C ALA A 88 -12.46 0.63 2.62
N SER A 89 -12.42 1.92 2.25
CA SER A 89 -12.53 2.32 0.84
C SER A 89 -11.31 3.04 0.28
N LEU A 90 -10.72 3.99 1.02
CA LEU A 90 -9.78 4.94 0.40
C LEU A 90 -8.48 4.31 -0.07
N HIS A 91 -7.98 3.28 0.60
CA HIS A 91 -6.77 2.60 0.15
C HIS A 91 -6.98 1.87 -1.21
N TYR A 92 -8.19 1.37 -1.48
CA TYR A 92 -8.60 0.80 -2.76
C TYR A 92 -8.88 1.83 -3.86
N LEU A 93 -9.14 3.09 -3.50
CA LEU A 93 -9.50 4.14 -4.46
C LEU A 93 -8.34 5.11 -4.73
N VAL A 94 -7.76 5.67 -3.67
CA VAL A 94 -6.74 6.72 -3.73
C VAL A 94 -5.43 6.17 -4.30
N THR A 95 -4.97 5.00 -3.83
CA THR A 95 -3.70 4.43 -4.31
C THR A 95 -3.73 4.16 -5.82
N PRO A 96 -4.76 3.46 -6.36
CA PRO A 96 -4.87 3.29 -7.81
C PRO A 96 -5.06 4.62 -8.56
N ALA A 97 -5.84 5.57 -8.02
CA ALA A 97 -6.01 6.88 -8.65
C ALA A 97 -4.67 7.63 -8.82
N ILE A 98 -3.82 7.63 -7.79
CA ILE A 98 -2.48 8.24 -7.85
C ILE A 98 -1.57 7.49 -8.84
N LEU A 99 -1.64 6.15 -8.87
CA LEU A 99 -0.89 5.35 -9.84
C LEU A 99 -1.32 5.67 -11.28
N ILE A 100 -2.62 5.69 -11.56
CA ILE A 100 -3.19 6.02 -12.88
C ILE A 100 -2.79 7.45 -13.29
N TRP A 101 -2.90 8.41 -12.36
CA TRP A 101 -2.50 9.78 -12.60
C TRP A 101 -1.01 9.89 -12.94
N LEU A 102 -0.13 9.24 -12.17
CA LEU A 102 1.32 9.21 -12.45
C LEU A 102 1.65 8.49 -13.76
N PHE A 103 0.94 7.40 -14.07
CA PHE A 103 1.11 6.66 -15.33
C PHE A 103 0.83 7.56 -16.53
N ARG A 104 -0.28 8.32 -16.49
CA ARG A 104 -0.71 9.20 -17.58
C ARG A 104 0.15 10.45 -17.70
N SER A 105 0.55 11.04 -16.57
CA SER A 105 1.20 12.36 -16.56
C SER A 105 2.74 12.30 -16.50
N ARG A 106 3.32 11.22 -15.96
CA ARG A 106 4.74 11.18 -15.56
C ARG A 106 5.36 9.78 -15.70
N ALA A 107 5.34 9.22 -16.90
CA ALA A 107 5.78 7.85 -17.20
C ALA A 107 7.13 7.42 -16.58
N VAL A 108 8.14 8.28 -16.63
CA VAL A 108 9.48 7.98 -16.05
C VAL A 108 9.41 7.86 -14.52
N ARG A 109 8.66 8.76 -13.87
CA ARG A 109 8.53 8.80 -12.41
C ARG A 109 7.58 7.72 -11.91
N TYR A 110 6.58 7.35 -12.71
CA TYR A 110 5.66 6.25 -12.43
C TYR A 110 6.42 4.95 -12.14
N ARG A 111 7.42 4.60 -12.95
CA ARG A 111 8.18 3.36 -12.74
C ARG A 111 8.86 3.32 -11.37
N ALA A 112 9.52 4.42 -10.96
CA ALA A 112 10.15 4.49 -9.65
C ALA A 112 9.13 4.47 -8.51
N ALA A 113 8.04 5.22 -8.65
CA ALA A 113 6.96 5.28 -7.66
C ALA A 113 6.27 3.91 -7.46
N ARG A 114 6.01 3.19 -8.56
CA ARG A 114 5.46 1.82 -8.56
C ARG A 114 6.42 0.84 -7.89
N THR A 115 7.70 0.85 -8.27
CA THR A 115 8.69 -0.05 -7.65
C THR A 115 8.80 0.21 -6.16
N TRP A 116 8.79 1.48 -5.74
CA TRP A 116 8.77 1.84 -4.33
C TRP A 116 7.57 1.25 -3.58
N LEU A 117 6.35 1.49 -4.08
CA LEU A 117 5.13 0.96 -3.46
C LEU A 117 5.20 -0.56 -3.34
N MET A 118 5.64 -1.25 -4.40
CA MET A 118 5.67 -2.71 -4.45
C MET A 118 6.73 -3.33 -3.56
N THR A 119 7.93 -2.74 -3.52
CA THR A 119 9.00 -3.18 -2.61
C THR A 119 8.55 -3.02 -1.15
N SER A 120 7.93 -1.88 -0.82
CA SER A 120 7.44 -1.63 0.54
C SER A 120 6.30 -2.60 0.92
N THR A 121 5.35 -2.80 0.02
CA THR A 121 4.26 -3.76 0.21
C THR A 121 4.81 -5.18 0.42
N PHE A 122 5.78 -5.62 -0.38
CA PHE A 122 6.39 -6.95 -0.23
C PHE A 122 7.11 -7.12 1.12
N ILE A 123 7.85 -6.10 1.58
CA ILE A 123 8.45 -6.11 2.93
C ILE A 123 7.36 -6.20 3.99
N GLY A 124 6.27 -5.44 3.84
CA GLY A 124 5.13 -5.50 4.77
C GLY A 124 4.46 -6.88 4.79
N LEU A 125 4.31 -7.53 3.62
CA LEU A 125 3.80 -8.90 3.52
C LEU A 125 4.69 -9.89 4.29
N ILE A 126 6.00 -9.77 4.16
CA ILE A 126 6.95 -10.59 4.94
C ILE A 126 6.76 -10.30 6.44
N GLY A 127 6.67 -9.02 6.82
CA GLY A 127 6.51 -8.59 8.21
C GLY A 127 5.34 -9.26 8.91
N PHE A 128 4.11 -9.11 8.39
CA PHE A 128 2.94 -9.72 9.05
C PHE A 128 2.88 -11.25 8.91
N THR A 129 3.56 -11.82 7.91
CA THR A 129 3.66 -13.29 7.77
C THR A 129 4.56 -13.89 8.85
N LEU A 130 5.64 -13.19 9.21
CA LEU A 130 6.59 -13.64 10.22
C LEU A 130 6.18 -13.27 11.65
N LEU A 131 5.40 -12.19 11.81
CA LEU A 131 4.92 -11.69 13.10
C LEU A 131 3.40 -11.44 13.01
N PRO A 132 2.58 -12.51 12.99
CA PRO A 132 1.13 -12.34 13.06
C PRO A 132 0.80 -11.59 14.35
N THR A 133 -0.01 -10.54 14.25
CA THR A 133 -0.27 -9.61 15.34
C THR A 133 -1.77 -9.36 15.44
N CYS A 134 -2.33 -9.61 16.63
CA CYS A 134 -3.74 -9.37 16.93
C CYS A 134 -4.02 -7.87 17.08
N PRO A 135 -4.91 -7.31 16.25
CA PRO A 135 -5.29 -5.90 16.32
C PRO A 135 -6.14 -5.60 17.57
N PRO A 136 -6.17 -4.34 18.04
CA PRO A 136 -6.88 -3.97 19.27
C PRO A 136 -8.36 -4.39 19.30
N ARG A 137 -9.07 -4.28 18.17
CA ARG A 137 -10.51 -4.64 18.05
C ARG A 137 -10.83 -6.11 18.32
N LEU A 138 -9.83 -7.00 18.24
CA LEU A 138 -9.97 -8.45 18.45
C LEU A 138 -9.47 -8.90 19.82
N LEU A 139 -8.92 -7.99 20.63
CA LEU A 139 -8.56 -8.29 22.02
C LEU A 139 -9.81 -8.53 22.87
N ASP A 140 -9.63 -9.22 24.00
CA ASP A 140 -10.69 -9.43 24.97
C ASP A 140 -11.27 -8.09 25.48
N ALA A 141 -12.57 -8.06 25.74
CA ALA A 141 -13.31 -6.86 26.14
C ALA A 141 -12.74 -6.17 27.40
N SER A 142 -12.02 -6.91 28.25
CA SER A 142 -11.28 -6.35 29.41
C SER A 142 -10.26 -5.26 29.03
N HIS A 143 -9.78 -5.26 27.78
CA HIS A 143 -8.84 -4.25 27.27
C HIS A 143 -9.53 -2.97 26.78
N GLY A 144 -10.87 -2.94 26.72
CA GLY A 144 -11.63 -1.72 26.50
C GLY A 144 -11.65 -1.18 25.06
N PHE A 145 -11.29 -2.01 24.07
CA PHE A 145 -11.44 -1.68 22.65
C PHE A 145 -12.78 -2.16 22.09
N VAL A 146 -13.32 -1.39 21.15
CA VAL A 146 -14.56 -1.72 20.44
C VAL A 146 -14.28 -1.75 18.94
N ASP A 147 -14.72 -2.83 18.29
CA ASP A 147 -14.71 -2.93 16.83
C ASP A 147 -15.78 -2.02 16.22
N THR A 148 -15.39 -0.80 15.83
CA THR A 148 -16.30 0.18 15.21
C THR A 148 -16.83 -0.33 13.87
N MET A 149 -15.98 -1.03 13.11
CA MET A 149 -16.36 -1.62 11.83
C MET A 149 -17.48 -2.65 12.02
N ALA A 150 -17.40 -3.50 13.05
CA ALA A 150 -18.49 -4.41 13.37
C ALA A 150 -19.75 -3.66 13.87
N GLN A 151 -19.57 -2.69 14.77
CA GLN A 151 -20.64 -1.86 15.35
C GLN A 151 -21.46 -1.12 14.28
N TYR A 152 -20.80 -0.54 13.28
CA TYR A 152 -21.44 0.26 12.22
C TYR A 152 -21.60 -0.49 10.89
N SER A 153 -21.39 -1.82 10.90
CA SER A 153 -21.50 -2.66 9.71
C SER A 153 -22.86 -2.60 9.00
N SER A 154 -23.94 -2.16 9.68
CA SER A 154 -25.26 -1.94 9.09
C SER A 154 -25.27 -0.79 8.06
N TYR A 155 -24.46 0.25 8.27
CA TYR A 155 -24.35 1.39 7.37
C TYR A 155 -23.41 1.13 6.18
N GLY A 156 -22.44 0.24 6.38
CA GLY A 156 -21.36 -0.03 5.46
C GLY A 156 -21.66 -1.03 4.34
N TRP A 157 -20.72 -1.15 3.42
CA TRP A 157 -20.67 -2.22 2.41
C TRP A 157 -19.81 -3.42 2.86
N TRP A 158 -19.13 -3.28 4.00
CA TRP A 158 -18.30 -4.31 4.63
C TRP A 158 -19.12 -5.26 5.52
N GLY A 159 -18.54 -6.40 5.88
CA GLY A 159 -19.10 -7.35 6.86
C GLY A 159 -18.48 -7.20 8.26
N GLY A 160 -18.92 -8.00 9.23
CA GLY A 160 -18.36 -8.01 10.59
C GLY A 160 -16.95 -8.62 10.73
N ALA A 161 -16.22 -8.79 9.63
CA ALA A 161 -14.96 -9.53 9.56
C ALA A 161 -13.92 -8.71 8.79
N ALA A 162 -13.53 -7.55 9.35
CA ALA A 162 -12.68 -6.53 8.74
C ALA A 162 -13.30 -5.82 7.51
N SER A 163 -12.51 -4.95 6.86
CA SER A 163 -12.87 -4.18 5.65
C SER A 163 -13.12 -5.02 4.39
N ALA A 164 -13.28 -6.33 4.53
CA ALA A 164 -13.71 -7.21 3.45
C ALA A 164 -15.19 -6.95 3.11
N PRO A 165 -15.55 -6.98 1.81
CA PRO A 165 -16.96 -6.92 1.42
C PRO A 165 -17.74 -8.09 2.04
N ARG A 166 -19.02 -7.90 2.31
CA ARG A 166 -19.87 -8.93 2.95
C ARG A 166 -19.72 -10.29 2.25
N GLY A 167 -19.41 -11.33 3.03
CA GLY A 167 -19.16 -12.69 2.52
C GLY A 167 -17.70 -13.01 2.12
N MET A 168 -16.80 -12.02 2.09
CA MET A 168 -15.37 -12.20 1.82
C MET A 168 -14.49 -12.08 3.08
N GLY A 169 -15.06 -12.11 4.29
CA GLY A 169 -14.31 -12.00 5.55
C GLY A 169 -13.23 -13.07 5.75
N GLY A 170 -13.39 -14.24 5.11
CA GLY A 170 -12.34 -15.26 5.08
C GLY A 170 -11.12 -14.89 4.23
N MET A 171 -11.27 -14.00 3.24
CA MET A 171 -10.19 -13.61 2.31
C MET A 171 -9.20 -12.59 2.89
N THR A 172 -9.49 -12.02 4.06
CA THR A 172 -8.62 -11.06 4.77
C THR A 172 -7.95 -11.71 5.97
N ASN A 173 -6.64 -11.53 6.13
CA ASN A 173 -5.93 -11.96 7.34
C ASN A 173 -6.21 -10.96 8.47
N GLN A 174 -7.07 -11.34 9.42
CA GLN A 174 -7.47 -10.44 10.52
C GLN A 174 -6.36 -10.20 11.56
N TYR A 175 -5.33 -11.06 11.60
CA TYR A 175 -4.18 -11.00 12.50
C TYR A 175 -2.93 -10.40 11.81
N ALA A 176 -3.12 -9.49 10.87
CA ALA A 176 -2.04 -8.81 10.15
C ALA A 176 -1.98 -7.32 10.51
N ALA A 177 -2.00 -7.00 11.82
CA ALA A 177 -1.97 -5.62 12.28
C ALA A 177 -0.62 -4.94 12.00
N MET A 178 0.50 -5.59 12.29
CA MET A 178 1.84 -5.01 12.09
C MET A 178 2.53 -5.60 10.86
N PRO A 179 3.12 -4.80 9.95
CA PRO A 179 3.10 -3.33 9.87
C PRO A 179 1.82 -2.80 9.18
N SER A 180 1.37 -1.58 9.53
CA SER A 180 0.16 -1.00 8.92
C SER A 180 0.38 -0.56 7.47
N LEU A 181 -0.04 -1.40 6.52
CA LEU A 181 -0.02 -1.06 5.10
C LEU A 181 -0.96 0.09 4.73
N HIS A 182 -2.07 0.28 5.46
CA HIS A 182 -2.95 1.43 5.28
C HIS A 182 -2.19 2.75 5.47
N VAL A 183 -1.45 2.87 6.58
CA VAL A 183 -0.62 4.05 6.88
C VAL A 183 0.52 4.16 5.87
N GLY A 184 1.21 3.06 5.56
CA GLY A 184 2.29 3.06 4.58
C GLY A 184 1.85 3.55 3.20
N TRP A 185 0.74 3.02 2.67
CA TRP A 185 0.20 3.42 1.36
C TRP A 185 -0.33 4.84 1.37
N ALA A 186 -0.97 5.27 2.46
CA ALA A 186 -1.42 6.64 2.62
C ALA A 186 -0.24 7.62 2.60
N LEU A 187 0.83 7.31 3.34
CA LEU A 187 2.09 8.05 3.33
C LEU A 187 2.70 8.12 1.92
N TRP A 188 2.74 7.00 1.20
CA TRP A 188 3.21 6.97 -0.19
C TRP A 188 2.39 7.90 -1.09
N CYS A 189 1.05 7.86 -0.99
CA CYS A 189 0.16 8.75 -1.73
C CYS A 189 0.43 10.22 -1.38
N GLY A 190 0.62 10.51 -0.09
CA GLY A 190 0.98 11.83 0.41
C GLY A 190 2.28 12.33 -0.22
N VAL A 191 3.35 11.53 -0.19
CA VAL A 191 4.63 11.89 -0.80
C VAL A 191 4.52 12.13 -2.31
N MET A 192 3.73 11.31 -3.03
CA MET A 192 3.48 11.51 -4.46
C MET A 192 2.76 12.83 -4.73
N LEU A 193 1.72 13.15 -3.97
CA LEU A 193 0.98 14.41 -4.10
C LEU A 193 1.85 15.62 -3.73
N TRP A 194 2.61 15.53 -2.65
CA TRP A 194 3.51 16.61 -2.22
C TRP A 194 4.54 16.93 -3.30
N ARG A 195 5.18 15.89 -3.87
CA ARG A 195 6.28 16.05 -4.82
C ARG A 195 5.79 16.42 -6.23
N TYR A 196 4.59 15.99 -6.63
CA TYR A 196 4.15 16.07 -8.02
C TYR A 196 2.82 16.79 -8.26
N GLY A 197 2.05 17.12 -7.22
CA GLY A 197 0.73 17.73 -7.33
C GLY A 197 0.74 19.23 -7.61
N GLY A 198 1.82 19.94 -7.25
CA GLY A 198 2.09 21.32 -7.68
C GLY A 198 1.24 22.44 -7.05
N THR A 199 0.05 22.15 -6.53
CA THR A 199 -0.85 23.15 -5.91
C THR A 199 -0.73 23.17 -4.38
N ARG A 200 -1.12 24.30 -3.75
CA ARG A 200 -1.21 24.39 -2.28
C ARG A 200 -2.19 23.37 -1.71
N ALA A 201 -3.34 23.19 -2.38
CA ALA A 201 -4.31 22.17 -2.00
C ALA A 201 -3.72 20.75 -2.03
N ALA A 202 -2.97 20.39 -3.07
CA ALA A 202 -2.30 19.08 -3.14
C ALA A 202 -1.31 18.87 -2.00
N LYS A 203 -0.59 19.92 -1.57
CA LYS A 203 0.32 19.86 -0.42
C LYS A 203 -0.41 19.68 0.91
N VAL A 204 -1.55 20.34 1.09
CA VAL A 204 -2.40 20.14 2.27
C VAL A 204 -2.93 18.71 2.31
N VAL A 205 -3.53 18.23 1.22
CA VAL A 205 -4.04 16.85 1.11
C VAL A 205 -2.92 15.83 1.33
N ALA A 206 -1.72 16.11 0.83
CA ALA A 206 -0.56 15.24 0.99
C ALA A 206 -0.16 14.99 2.45
N VAL A 207 -0.46 15.92 3.36
CA VAL A 207 -0.18 15.79 4.80
C VAL A 207 -1.41 15.28 5.54
N VAL A 208 -2.59 15.84 5.23
CA VAL A 208 -3.85 15.50 5.89
C VAL A 208 -4.25 14.04 5.64
N TYR A 209 -4.07 13.53 4.43
CA TYR A 209 -4.51 12.16 4.10
C TYR A 209 -3.75 11.07 4.88
N PRO A 210 -2.40 11.05 4.93
CA PRO A 210 -1.67 10.12 5.80
C PRO A 210 -2.02 10.26 7.28
N LEU A 211 -2.06 11.49 7.81
CA LEU A 211 -2.35 11.72 9.24
C LEU A 211 -3.77 11.31 9.60
N GLY A 212 -4.75 11.67 8.77
CA GLY A 212 -6.13 11.24 8.91
C GLY A 212 -6.27 9.73 8.84
N THR A 213 -5.54 9.07 7.95
CA THR A 213 -5.51 7.59 7.90
C THR A 213 -4.93 6.99 9.18
N THR A 214 -3.85 7.55 9.73
CA THR A 214 -3.29 7.11 11.03
C THR A 214 -4.30 7.25 12.17
N ILE A 215 -5.02 8.38 12.24
CA ILE A 215 -6.08 8.58 13.24
C ILE A 215 -7.21 7.58 13.04
N VAL A 216 -7.65 7.36 11.80
CA VAL A 216 -8.74 6.44 11.46
C VAL A 216 -8.40 5.01 11.85
N VAL A 217 -7.19 4.51 11.56
CA VAL A 217 -6.84 3.12 11.89
C VAL A 217 -6.78 2.86 13.39
N MET A 218 -6.34 3.85 14.18
CA MET A 218 -6.33 3.76 15.64
C MET A 218 -7.74 3.91 16.22
N GLY A 219 -8.51 4.89 15.74
CA GLY A 219 -9.89 5.12 16.19
C GLY A 219 -10.84 3.98 15.85
N THR A 220 -10.58 3.24 14.78
CA THR A 220 -11.34 2.02 14.44
C THR A 220 -10.79 0.76 15.11
N ALA A 221 -9.80 0.90 16.00
CA ALA A 221 -9.12 -0.21 16.70
C ALA A 221 -8.52 -1.26 15.77
N ASN A 222 -8.19 -0.90 14.53
CA ASN A 222 -7.59 -1.80 13.56
C ASN A 222 -6.07 -1.92 13.70
N HIS A 223 -5.43 -0.91 14.28
CA HIS A 223 -3.98 -0.83 14.42
C HIS A 223 -3.60 -0.12 15.72
N TYR A 224 -2.52 -0.58 16.34
CA TYR A 224 -1.78 0.14 17.38
C TYR A 224 -1.02 1.33 16.77
N PHE A 225 -0.57 2.28 17.59
CA PHE A 225 0.28 3.36 17.11
C PHE A 225 1.62 2.83 16.54
N LEU A 226 2.22 1.83 17.16
CA LEU A 226 3.46 1.20 16.71
C LEU A 226 3.28 0.49 15.36
N ASP A 227 2.10 -0.03 15.05
CA ASP A 227 1.81 -0.57 13.71
C ASP A 227 1.91 0.53 12.64
N ALA A 228 1.44 1.74 12.95
CA ALA A 228 1.53 2.90 12.07
C ALA A 228 2.98 3.35 11.88
N VAL A 229 3.77 3.36 12.96
CA VAL A 229 5.22 3.64 12.92
C VAL A 229 5.94 2.59 12.06
N ALA A 230 5.66 1.31 12.28
CA ALA A 230 6.22 0.22 11.49
C ALA A 230 5.84 0.33 10.00
N GLY A 231 4.59 0.70 9.70
CA GLY A 231 4.13 0.97 8.33
C GLY A 231 4.91 2.10 7.65
N ALA A 232 5.14 3.20 8.37
CA ALA A 232 5.97 4.30 7.88
C ALA A 232 7.44 3.88 7.69
N ALA A 233 8.00 3.12 8.62
CA ALA A 233 9.37 2.61 8.55
C ALA A 233 9.56 1.66 7.35
N VAL A 234 8.63 0.74 7.11
CA VAL A 234 8.62 -0.14 5.94
C VAL A 234 8.54 0.65 4.64
N MET A 235 7.72 1.69 4.59
CA MET A 235 7.64 2.58 3.44
C MET A 235 8.96 3.34 3.23
N GLY A 236 9.62 3.78 4.30
CA GLY A 236 10.95 4.37 4.24
C GLY A 236 12.03 3.41 3.74
N ALA A 237 12.05 2.17 4.24
CA ALA A 237 12.96 1.13 3.80
C ALA A 237 12.78 0.81 2.31
N GLY A 238 11.53 0.66 1.85
CA GLY A 238 11.26 0.45 0.43
C GLY A 238 11.71 1.61 -0.45
N LEU A 239 11.65 2.85 0.04
CA LEU A 239 12.16 4.02 -0.68
C LEU A 239 13.67 3.91 -0.88
N LEU A 240 14.41 3.57 0.19
CA LEU A 240 15.85 3.41 0.16
C LEU A 240 16.30 2.25 -0.74
N LEU A 241 15.52 1.18 -0.81
CA LEU A 241 15.81 0.01 -1.65
C LEU A 241 15.42 0.20 -3.12
N THR A 242 14.53 1.15 -3.44
CA THR A 242 14.03 1.35 -4.80
C THR A 242 15.13 1.54 -5.85
N PRO A 243 16.18 2.37 -5.64
CA PRO A 243 17.26 2.51 -6.60
C PRO A 243 18.02 1.20 -6.84
N PHE A 244 18.20 0.38 -5.80
CA PHE A 244 18.86 -0.92 -5.92
C PHE A 244 18.01 -1.89 -6.76
N VAL A 245 16.72 -2.00 -6.45
CA VAL A 245 15.77 -2.86 -7.19
C VAL A 245 15.68 -2.46 -8.67
N LEU A 246 15.65 -1.16 -8.95
CA LEU A 246 15.62 -0.68 -10.34
C LEU A 246 16.92 -1.01 -11.09
N ARG A 247 18.08 -0.85 -10.46
CA ARG A 247 19.39 -1.17 -11.05
C ARG A 247 19.55 -2.67 -11.30
N THR A 248 19.16 -3.52 -10.36
CA THR A 248 19.22 -4.98 -10.52
C THR A 248 18.27 -5.44 -11.62
N ALA A 249 17.03 -4.95 -11.66
CA ALA A 249 16.09 -5.26 -12.73
C ALA A 249 16.59 -4.82 -14.12
N GLN A 250 17.26 -3.66 -14.22
CA GLN A 250 17.89 -3.21 -15.47
C GLN A 250 19.04 -4.14 -15.89
N ARG A 251 19.92 -4.53 -14.97
CA ARG A 251 21.04 -5.45 -15.23
C ARG A 251 20.57 -6.84 -15.65
N LEU A 252 19.51 -7.36 -15.02
CA LEU A 252 18.91 -8.64 -15.40
C LEU A 252 18.30 -8.58 -16.79
N ARG A 253 17.61 -7.47 -17.12
CA ARG A 253 17.02 -7.26 -18.43
C ARG A 253 18.05 -7.09 -19.54
N SER A 254 19.21 -6.47 -19.27
CA SER A 254 20.30 -6.38 -20.24
C SER A 254 21.06 -7.69 -20.43
N ARG A 255 20.91 -8.65 -19.50
CA ARG A 255 21.49 -10.01 -19.58
C ARG A 255 20.58 -11.03 -20.24
N LEU A 256 19.28 -10.75 -20.35
CA LEU A 256 18.37 -11.58 -21.14
C LEU A 256 18.70 -11.37 -22.63
N PRO A 257 19.15 -12.42 -23.35
CA PRO A 257 19.43 -12.29 -24.78
C PRO A 257 18.16 -11.85 -25.52
N ALA A 258 18.32 -10.98 -26.51
CA ALA A 258 17.26 -10.58 -27.44
C ALA A 258 16.82 -11.77 -28.32
N ARG A 259 16.30 -12.84 -27.72
CA ARG A 259 15.57 -13.87 -28.45
C ARG A 259 14.18 -13.32 -28.70
N LEU A 260 13.79 -13.27 -29.99
CA LEU A 260 12.58 -12.69 -30.57
C LEU A 260 12.74 -11.24 -31.10
N ALA A 261 13.76 -11.01 -31.94
CA ALA A 261 13.52 -10.19 -33.13
C ALA A 261 12.90 -11.13 -34.18
N PRO A 262 11.73 -10.83 -34.76
CA PRO A 262 11.25 -11.55 -35.94
C PRO A 262 12.31 -11.41 -37.03
N ALA A 263 12.71 -12.53 -37.66
CA ALA A 263 13.59 -12.51 -38.80
C ALA A 263 12.94 -11.64 -39.90
N GLY A 264 13.46 -10.43 -40.07
CA GLY A 264 13.11 -9.57 -41.18
C GLY A 264 13.80 -10.08 -42.44
N THR A 265 12.97 -10.35 -43.45
CA THR A 265 13.23 -10.24 -44.88
C THR A 265 14.24 -11.19 -45.53
N ALA A 266 13.71 -12.10 -46.35
CA ALA A 266 14.34 -12.50 -47.60
C ALA A 266 13.28 -12.47 -48.73
N SER A 267 12.92 -11.26 -49.18
CA SER A 267 12.39 -11.06 -50.53
C SER A 267 13.59 -10.82 -51.44
N GLY A 268 14.00 -11.86 -52.15
CA GLY A 268 15.01 -11.75 -53.19
C GLY A 268 14.39 -11.15 -54.44
N ASP A 269 14.83 -9.95 -54.81
CA ASP A 269 14.81 -9.50 -56.20
C ASP A 269 16.10 -9.99 -56.88
N ALA A 270 15.94 -10.56 -58.06
CA ALA A 270 17.01 -10.92 -58.98
C ALA A 270 16.50 -10.60 -60.41
N PRO A 271 17.42 -10.29 -61.35
CA PRO A 271 17.46 -9.06 -62.13
C PRO A 271 16.56 -9.00 -63.36
#